data_AF-A0A959SP99-F1
#
_entry.id   AF-A0A959SP99-F1
#
_cell.length_a   1.000
_cell.length_b   1.000
_cell.length_c   1.000
_cell.angle_alpha   90.00
_cell.angle_beta   90.00
_cell.angle_gamma   90.00
#
_symmetry.space_group_name_H-M   'P 1'
#
loop_
_entity.id
_entity.type
_entity.pdbx_description
1 polymer ?
#
loop_
_entity_poly.entity_id
_entity_poly.type
_entity_poly.pdbx_seq_one_letter_code
_entity_poly.pdbx_strand_id
1 'polypeptide(L)'
;MDTKLTLSFDAGVAERAKAFAEANNISLSRLIEFMLAKVTDKRYRSLDELPVSDWISQVAEGEATYVRKNAANRNLKKDYLASRGRK
;
A
#
# COMPACT_ATOMS: atom_id res chain seq x y z
N MET A 1 -2.76 5.75 -7.27
CA MET A 1 -1.98 5.62 -8.52
C MET A 1 -2.48 6.65 -9.52
N ASP A 2 -1.68 7.67 -9.82
CA ASP A 2 -2.05 8.76 -10.76
C ASP A 2 -1.46 8.56 -12.18
N THR A 3 -0.66 7.51 -12.39
CA THR A 3 0.05 7.24 -13.66
C THR A 3 -0.17 5.80 -14.11
N LYS A 4 -0.29 5.59 -15.43
CA LYS A 4 -0.51 4.28 -16.06
C LYS A 4 0.81 3.62 -16.45
N LEU A 5 0.93 2.32 -16.17
CA LEU A 5 2.01 1.46 -16.66
C LEU A 5 1.39 0.38 -17.56
N THR A 6 1.94 0.19 -18.77
CA THR A 6 1.52 -0.86 -19.70
C THR A 6 2.67 -1.84 -19.85
N LEU A 7 2.43 -3.11 -19.51
CA LEU A 7 3.42 -4.19 -19.58
C LEU A 7 2.88 -5.32 -20.46
N SER A 8 3.76 -5.94 -21.24
CA SER A 8 3.43 -7.16 -21.99
C SER A 8 3.95 -8.35 -21.20
N PHE A 9 3.07 -9.32 -20.93
CA PHE A 9 3.40 -10.55 -20.23
C PHE A 9 2.99 -11.75 -21.07
N ASP A 10 3.65 -12.88 -20.82
CA ASP A 10 3.09 -14.17 -21.20
C ASP A 10 1.70 -14.34 -20.57
N ALA A 11 0.74 -14.85 -21.35
CA ALA A 11 -0.65 -14.97 -20.91
C ALA A 11 -0.77 -15.88 -19.68
N GLY A 12 -0.02 -16.99 -19.65
CA GLY A 12 -0.02 -17.90 -18.51
C GLY A 12 0.53 -17.25 -17.24
N VAL A 13 1.56 -16.41 -17.37
CA VAL A 13 2.10 -15.63 -16.25
C VAL A 13 1.05 -14.64 -15.73
N ALA A 14 0.37 -13.92 -16.63
CA ALA A 14 -0.64 -12.94 -16.24
C ALA A 14 -1.81 -13.59 -15.49
N GLU A 15 -2.30 -14.74 -15.96
CA GLU A 15 -3.40 -15.46 -15.30
C GLU A 15 -3.01 -16.00 -13.92
N ARG A 16 -1.80 -16.59 -13.78
CA ARG A 16 -1.31 -17.02 -12.47
C ARG A 16 -1.16 -15.87 -11.49
N ALA A 17 -0.68 -14.72 -11.96
CA ALA A 17 -0.52 -13.53 -11.13
C ALA A 17 -1.87 -12.96 -10.67
N LYS A 18 -2.89 -12.94 -11.54
CA LYS A 18 -4.26 -12.55 -11.18
C LYS A 18 -4.85 -13.50 -10.14
N ALA A 19 -4.79 -14.81 -10.39
CA ALA A 19 -5.31 -15.82 -9.47
C ALA A 19 -4.64 -15.74 -8.10
N PHE A 20 -3.33 -15.51 -8.07
CA PHE A 20 -2.61 -15.29 -6.81
C PHE A 20 -3.08 -14.03 -6.07
N ALA A 21 -3.23 -12.90 -6.78
CA ALA A 21 -3.71 -11.66 -6.19
C ALA A 21 -5.13 -11.82 -5.61
N GLU A 22 -6.04 -12.43 -6.37
CA GLU A 22 -7.41 -12.72 -5.95
C GLU A 22 -7.46 -13.65 -4.72
N ALA A 23 -6.67 -14.73 -4.71
CA ALA A 23 -6.59 -15.65 -3.58
C ALA A 23 -6.11 -14.98 -2.29
N ASN A 24 -5.32 -13.91 -2.41
CA ASN A 24 -4.82 -13.11 -1.29
C ASN A 24 -5.62 -11.82 -1.06
N ASN A 25 -6.82 -11.70 -1.65
CA ASN A 25 -7.73 -10.57 -1.46
C ASN A 25 -7.13 -9.19 -1.83
N ILE A 26 -6.24 -9.16 -2.82
CA ILE A 26 -5.58 -7.94 -3.32
C ILE A 26 -5.72 -7.79 -4.82
N SER A 27 -5.70 -6.56 -5.33
CA SER A 27 -5.68 -6.33 -6.77
C SER A 27 -4.29 -6.57 -7.36
N LEU A 28 -4.23 -7.00 -8.62
CA LEU A 28 -2.96 -7.16 -9.35
C LEU A 28 -2.17 -5.84 -9.41
N SER A 29 -2.85 -4.71 -9.61
CA SER A 29 -2.20 -3.39 -9.63
C SER A 29 -1.55 -3.06 -8.28
N ARG A 30 -2.24 -3.34 -7.16
CA ARG A 30 -1.72 -3.15 -5.80
C ARG A 30 -0.49 -4.02 -5.55
N LEU A 31 -0.55 -5.29 -5.95
CA LEU A 31 0.55 -6.24 -5.83
C LEU A 31 1.81 -5.75 -6.57
N ILE A 32 1.64 -5.34 -7.83
CA ILE A 32 2.74 -4.85 -8.67
C ILE A 32 3.31 -3.54 -8.13
N GLU A 33 2.47 -2.58 -7.74
CA GLU A 33 2.92 -1.33 -7.13
C GLU A 33 3.77 -1.59 -5.88
N PHE A 34 3.30 -2.47 -5.02
CA PHE A 34 4.03 -2.82 -3.80
C PHE A 34 5.37 -3.49 -4.10
N MET A 35 5.39 -4.46 -5.01
CA MET A 35 6.64 -5.14 -5.42
C MET A 35 7.64 -4.14 -6.00
N LEU A 36 7.22 -3.27 -6.92
CA LEU A 36 8.08 -2.24 -7.51
C LEU A 36 8.61 -1.26 -6.46
N ALA A 37 7.76 -0.83 -5.51
CA ALA A 37 8.17 0.06 -4.43
C ALA A 37 9.21 -0.58 -3.50
N LYS A 38 9.10 -1.88 -3.23
CA LYS A 38 10.05 -2.62 -2.39
C LYS A 38 11.38 -2.90 -3.10
N VAL A 39 11.33 -3.28 -4.37
CA VAL A 39 12.54 -3.56 -5.19
C VAL A 39 13.37 -2.30 -5.41
N THR A 40 12.72 -1.13 -5.49
CA THR A 40 13.40 0.17 -5.68
C THR A 40 13.83 0.84 -4.38
N ASP A 41 13.64 0.19 -3.23
CA ASP A 41 14.06 0.69 -1.94
C ASP A 41 15.59 0.63 -1.81
N LYS A 42 16.21 1.74 -1.41
CA LYS A 42 17.68 1.89 -1.29
C LYS A 42 18.31 1.01 -0.22
N ARG A 43 17.51 0.30 0.57
CA ARG A 43 17.97 -0.59 1.65
C ARG A 43 18.66 -1.86 1.16
N TYR A 44 18.35 -2.32 -0.05
CA TYR A 44 18.90 -3.56 -0.61
C TYR A 44 19.91 -3.23 -1.70
N ARG A 45 21.07 -3.88 -1.68
CA ARG A 45 22.17 -3.61 -2.62
C ARG A 45 22.12 -4.49 -3.86
N SER A 46 21.48 -5.65 -3.75
CA SER A 46 21.30 -6.61 -4.85
C SER A 46 19.92 -7.27 -4.78
N LEU A 47 19.53 -7.91 -5.89
CA LEU A 47 18.26 -8.63 -5.99
C LEU A 47 18.19 -9.85 -5.05
N ASP A 48 19.34 -10.43 -4.70
CA ASP A 48 19.43 -11.62 -3.85
C ASP A 48 19.14 -11.31 -2.37
N GLU A 49 19.26 -10.05 -1.98
CA GLU A 49 18.97 -9.59 -0.62
C GLU A 49 17.48 -9.32 -0.39
N LEU A 50 16.62 -9.42 -1.42
CA LEU A 50 15.22 -9.04 -1.33
C LEU A 50 14.39 -10.13 -0.61
N PRO A 51 13.77 -9.84 0.54
CA PRO A 51 12.89 -10.79 1.23
C PRO A 51 11.50 -10.80 0.58
N VAL A 52 11.42 -11.33 -0.64
CA VAL A 52 10.19 -11.32 -1.46
C VAL A 52 9.04 -12.06 -0.78
N SER A 53 9.32 -13.14 -0.04
CA SER A 53 8.32 -13.89 0.73
C SER A 53 7.63 -13.00 1.78
N ASP A 54 8.41 -12.27 2.56
CA ASP A 54 7.93 -11.48 3.69
C ASP A 54 7.09 -10.29 3.21
N TRP A 55 7.46 -9.76 2.05
CA TRP A 55 6.74 -8.71 1.36
C TRP A 55 5.37 -9.17 0.86
N ILE A 56 5.30 -10.36 0.28
CA ILE A 56 4.04 -10.93 -0.19
C ILE A 56 3.08 -11.14 1.00
N SER A 57 3.58 -11.67 2.13
CA SER A 57 2.80 -11.82 3.35
C SER A 57 2.27 -10.48 3.88
N GLN A 58 3.11 -9.42 3.89
CA GLN A 58 2.69 -8.07 4.31
C GLN A 58 1.56 -7.47 3.45
N VAL A 59 1.46 -7.86 2.17
CA VAL A 59 0.38 -7.37 1.28
C VAL A 59 -0.87 -8.22 1.43
N ALA A 60 -0.70 -9.53 1.60
CA ALA A 60 -1.80 -10.48 1.78
C ALA A 60 -2.55 -10.29 3.11
N GLU A 61 -1.89 -9.77 4.14
CA GLU A 61 -2.51 -9.49 5.45
C GLU A 61 -3.54 -8.34 5.43
N GLY A 62 -3.76 -7.66 4.30
CA GLY A 62 -4.88 -6.75 4.12
C GLY A 62 -4.65 -5.31 4.61
N GLU A 63 -5.54 -4.40 4.19
CA GLU A 63 -5.33 -2.95 4.15
C GLU A 63 -4.83 -2.33 5.46
N ALA A 64 -3.62 -1.76 5.42
CA ALA A 64 -3.23 -0.74 6.39
C ALA A 64 -4.25 0.40 6.32
N THR A 65 -5.13 0.46 7.30
CA THR A 65 -6.13 1.51 7.43
C THR A 65 -5.38 2.82 7.55
N TYR A 66 -5.34 3.62 6.48
CA TYR A 66 -4.79 4.97 6.56
C TYR A 66 -5.74 5.81 7.41
N VAL A 67 -5.54 5.77 8.73
CA VAL A 67 -6.19 6.70 9.64
C VAL A 67 -5.61 8.07 9.31
N ARG A 68 -6.32 8.85 8.48
CA ARG A 68 -5.99 10.25 8.28
C ARG A 68 -6.06 10.91 9.65
N LYS A 69 -4.90 11.20 10.26
CA LYS A 69 -4.73 11.93 11.54
C LYS A 69 -5.43 13.30 11.58
N ASN A 70 -6.05 13.72 10.49
CA ASN A 70 -6.63 15.04 10.30
C ASN A 70 -8.11 15.13 10.71
N ALA A 71 -8.83 14.01 10.88
CA ALA A 71 -10.23 14.05 11.31
C ALA A 71 -10.36 14.34 12.82
N ALA A 72 -9.54 13.70 13.66
CA ALA A 72 -9.56 13.89 15.12
C ALA A 72 -9.14 15.30 15.56
N ASN A 73 -8.24 15.95 14.81
CA ASN A 73 -7.73 17.28 15.15
C ASN A 73 -8.72 18.44 14.93
N ARG A 74 -9.77 18.25 14.11
CA ARG A 74 -10.78 19.31 13.90
C ARG A 74 -11.67 19.50 15.13
N ASN A 75 -12.08 18.40 15.77
CA ASN A 75 -12.92 18.48 16.98
C ASN A 75 -12.12 19.01 18.18
N LEU A 76 -10.86 18.58 18.35
CA LEU A 76 -9.97 19.10 19.39
C LEU A 76 -9.74 20.62 19.28
N LYS A 77 -9.54 21.15 18.06
CA LYS A 77 -9.44 22.61 17.85
C LYS A 77 -10.75 23.33 18.13
N LYS A 78 -11.89 22.74 17.75
CA LYS A 78 -13.21 23.34 17.99
C LYS A 78 -13.51 23.43 19.48
N ASP A 79 -13.24 22.38 20.25
CA ASP A 79 -13.44 22.34 21.69
C ASP A 79 -12.48 23.29 22.44
N TYR A 80 -11.21 23.35 22.01
CA TYR A 80 -10.23 24.29 22.55
C TYR A 80 -10.63 25.75 22.32
N LEU A 81 -11.09 26.09 21.11
CA LEU A 81 -11.54 27.46 20.79
C LEU A 81 -12.84 27.83 21.53
N ALA A 82 -13.77 26.88 21.69
CA ALA A 82 -14.99 27.08 22.46
C ALA A 82 -14.70 27.35 23.96
N SER A 83 -13.70 26.67 24.53
CA SER A 83 -13.28 26.89 25.93
C SER A 83 -12.68 28.27 26.17
N ARG A 84 -12.09 28.89 25.15
CA ARG A 84 -11.41 30.20 25.25
C ARG A 84 -12.34 31.39 25.00
N GLY A 85 -13.53 31.16 24.45
CA GLY A 85 -14.53 32.20 24.16
C GLY A 85 -15.51 32.50 25.30
N ARG A 86 -15.41 31.81 26.44
CA ARG A 86 -16.15 32.15 27.68
C ARG A 86 -15.24 32.97 28.60
N LYS A 87 -15.15 34.28 28.34
CA LYS A 87 -14.78 35.30 29.32
C LYS A 87 -15.54 36.57 28.99
#